data_AF-A0A6I6INF3-F1
#
_entry.id   AF-A0A6I6INF3-F1
#
_cell.length_a   1.000
_cell.length_b   1.000
_cell.length_c   1.000
_cell.angle_alpha   90.00
_cell.angle_beta   90.00
_cell.angle_gamma   90.00
#
_symmetry.space_group_name_H-M   'P 1'
#
loop_
_entity.id
_entity.type
_entity.pdbx_description
1 polymer ?
#
loop_
_entity_poly.entity_id
_entity_poly.type
_entity_poly.pdbx_seq_one_letter_code
_entity_poly.pdbx_strand_id
1 'polypeptide(L)' 'MSALDAAMIAAHAAHDQAALIRLYTQAADEANDLDAACFFLTHAYIFALEAGAPEASGLHARLVKHGREA' A
#
# COMPACT_ATOMS: atom_id res chain seq x y z
N MET A 1 12.17 5.88 -13.26
CA MET A 1 10.72 5.93 -13.02
C MET A 1 10.09 4.78 -13.77
N SER A 2 9.55 3.80 -13.04
CA SER A 2 8.74 2.73 -13.61
C SER A 2 7.33 3.25 -13.96
N ALA A 3 6.55 2.45 -14.70
CA ALA A 3 5.14 2.75 -14.93
C ALA A 3 4.35 2.81 -13.62
N LEU A 4 4.72 2.00 -12.62
CA LEU A 4 4.11 1.99 -11.30
C LEU A 4 4.41 3.29 -10.53
N ASP A 5 5.66 3.77 -10.54
CA ASP A 5 6.02 5.05 -9.92
C ASP A 5 5.22 6.22 -10.50
N ALA A 6 5.07 6.25 -11.84
CA ALA A 6 4.30 7.29 -12.51
C ALA A 6 2.81 7.24 -12.14
N ALA A 7 2.24 6.04 -12.04
CA ALA A 7 0.86 5.85 -11.62
C ALA A 7 0.64 6.30 -10.15
N MET A 8 1.58 6.01 -9.25
CA MET A 8 1.50 6.45 -7.86
C MET A 8 1.56 7.98 -7.74
N ILE A 9 2.43 8.64 -8.50
CA ILE A 9 2.51 10.10 -8.54
C ILE A 9 1.19 10.71 -9.05
N ALA A 10 0.62 10.14 -10.12
CA ALA A 10 -0.66 10.61 -10.66
C ALA A 10 -1.81 10.42 -9.67
N ALA A 11 -1.87 9.27 -8.99
CA ALA A 11 -2.89 8.99 -7.97
C ALA A 11 -2.79 9.95 -6.77
N HIS A 12 -1.57 10.28 -6.33
CA HIS A 12 -1.33 11.31 -5.30
C HIS A 12 -1.82 12.69 -5.76
N ALA A 13 -1.46 13.11 -6.98
CA ALA A 13 -1.89 14.39 -7.52
C ALA A 13 -3.42 14.50 -7.68
N ALA A 14 -4.10 13.38 -7.92
CA ALA A 14 -5.56 13.29 -8.03
C ALA A 14 -6.27 13.08 -6.67
N HIS A 15 -5.54 12.88 -5.58
CA HIS A 15 -6.08 12.40 -4.29
C HIS A 15 -6.92 11.12 -4.42
N ASP A 16 -6.56 10.24 -5.35
CA ASP A 16 -7.28 8.99 -5.61
C ASP A 16 -6.84 7.90 -4.62
N GLN A 17 -7.46 7.91 -3.43
CA GLN A 17 -7.15 6.95 -2.36
C GLN A 17 -7.37 5.50 -2.80
N ALA A 18 -8.39 5.21 -3.61
CA ALA A 18 -8.66 3.86 -4.10
C ALA A 18 -7.53 3.36 -5.01
N ALA A 19 -7.01 4.23 -5.89
CA ALA A 19 -5.84 3.92 -6.69
C ALA A 19 -4.59 3.75 -5.81
N LEU A 20 -4.38 4.63 -4.82
CA LEU A 20 -3.23 4.55 -3.91
C LEU A 20 -3.22 3.23 -3.13
N ILE A 21 -4.34 2.78 -2.58
CA ILE A 21 -4.45 1.48 -1.90
C ILE A 21 -3.96 0.35 -2.81
N ARG A 22 -4.44 0.31 -4.06
CA ARG A 22 -4.10 -0.75 -5.03
C ARG A 22 -2.64 -0.69 -5.45
N LEU A 23 -2.14 0.50 -5.78
CA LEU A 23 -0.78 0.70 -6.30
C LEU A 23 0.28 0.44 -5.22
N TYR A 24 0.06 0.87 -3.98
CA TYR A 24 0.94 0.53 -2.87
C TYR A 24 0.88 -0.97 -2.54
N THR A 25 -0.28 -1.61 -2.64
CA THR A 25 -0.38 -3.07 -2.46
C THR A 25 0.43 -3.80 -3.55
N GLN A 26 0.32 -3.38 -4.80
CA GLN A 26 1.10 -3.93 -5.90
C GLN A 26 2.61 -3.72 -5.70
N ALA A 27 3.03 -2.52 -5.28
CA ALA A 27 4.44 -2.24 -4.99
C ALA A 27 4.99 -3.14 -3.88
N ALA A 28 4.17 -3.46 -2.87
CA ALA A 28 4.54 -4.41 -1.84
C ALA A 28 4.69 -5.85 -2.36
N ASP A 29 3.82 -6.26 -3.29
CA ASP A 29 3.86 -7.61 -3.89
C ASP A 29 5.06 -7.78 -4.85
N GLU A 30 5.52 -6.69 -5.47
CA GLU A 30 6.68 -6.66 -6.38
C GLU A 30 8.02 -6.41 -5.67
N ALA A 31 7.99 -6.03 -4.38
CA ALA A 31 9.20 -5.75 -3.62
C ALA A 31 10.04 -7.02 -3.37
N ASN A 32 11.34 -6.94 -3.67
CA ASN A 32 12.28 -8.05 -3.48
C ASN A 32 12.85 -8.13 -2.06
N ASP A 33 12.45 -7.22 -1.18
CA ASP A 33 12.92 -7.12 0.20
C ASP A 33 11.72 -6.94 1.15
N LEU A 34 11.81 -7.57 2.32
CA LEU A 34 10.72 -7.60 3.28
C LEU A 34 10.45 -6.21 3.90
N ASP A 35 11.50 -5.44 4.19
CA ASP A 35 11.35 -4.08 4.72
C ASP A 35 10.69 -3.17 3.67
N ALA A 36 11.10 -3.28 2.40
CA ALA A 36 10.47 -2.56 1.29
C ALA A 36 8.99 -2.97 1.10
N ALA A 37 8.68 -4.27 1.16
CA ALA A 37 7.30 -4.77 1.08
C ALA A 37 6.44 -4.22 2.22
N CYS A 38 6.97 -4.22 3.45
CA CYS A 38 6.25 -3.70 4.61
C CYS A 38 6.06 -2.18 4.54
N PHE A 39 7.05 -1.44 4.05
CA PHE A 39 6.93 0.01 3.81
C PHE A 39 5.73 0.33 2.90
N PHE A 40 5.63 -0.36 1.76
CA PHE A 40 4.50 -0.16 0.85
C PHE A 40 3.17 -0.64 1.44
N LEU A 41 3.16 -1.75 2.19
CA LEU A 41 1.95 -2.23 2.86
C LEU A 41 1.42 -1.26 3.91
N THR A 42 2.29 -0.65 4.70
CA THR A 42 1.88 0.37 5.69
C THR A 42 1.20 1.54 4.99
N HIS A 43 1.73 2.00 3.85
CA HIS A 43 1.08 3.07 3.08
C HIS A 43 -0.28 2.63 2.52
N ALA A 44 -0.37 1.43 1.92
CA ALA A 44 -1.66 0.90 1.46
C ALA A 44 -2.68 0.83 2.60
N TYR A 45 -2.24 0.39 3.79
CA TYR A 45 -3.09 0.25 4.97
C TYR A 45 -3.58 1.61 5.47
N ILE A 46 -2.70 2.61 5.59
CA ILE A 46 -3.08 3.96 6.00
C ILE A 46 -4.13 4.54 5.05
N PHE A 47 -3.93 4.47 3.73
CA PHE A 47 -4.93 4.96 2.78
C PHE A 47 -6.25 4.20 2.87
N ALA A 48 -6.21 2.90 3.15
CA ALA A 48 -7.42 2.10 3.35
C ALA A 48 -8.16 2.51 4.63
N LEU A 49 -7.46 2.81 5.72
CA LEU A 49 -8.07 3.35 6.94
C LEU A 49 -8.69 4.74 6.70
N GLU A 50 -7.96 5.64 6.05
CA GLU A 50 -8.44 7.00 5.75
C GLU A 50 -9.68 6.99 4.85
N ALA A 51 -9.75 6.05 3.90
CA ALA A 51 -10.88 5.89 3.00
C ALA A 51 -12.04 5.05 3.58
N GLY A 52 -11.88 4.44 4.76
CA GLY A 52 -12.84 3.48 5.30
C GLY A 52 -12.99 2.22 4.43
N ALA A 53 -11.93 1.86 3.71
CA ALA A 53 -11.95 0.81 2.70
C ALA A 53 -11.84 -0.61 3.33
N PRO A 54 -12.58 -1.61 2.80
CA PRO A 54 -12.57 -2.97 3.33
C PRO A 54 -11.20 -3.66 3.22
N GLU A 55 -10.33 -3.20 2.32
CA GLU A 55 -8.96 -3.68 2.15
C GLU A 55 -8.12 -3.55 3.44
N ALA A 56 -8.46 -2.61 4.33
CA ALA A 56 -7.71 -2.33 5.55
C ALA A 56 -7.47 -3.57 6.41
N SER A 57 -8.49 -4.42 6.60
CA SER A 57 -8.36 -5.64 7.41
C SER A 57 -7.41 -6.66 6.79
N GLY A 58 -7.43 -6.80 5.46
CA GLY A 58 -6.53 -7.70 4.75
C GLY A 58 -5.08 -7.21 4.77
N LEU A 59 -4.88 -5.90 4.63
CA LEU A 59 -3.56 -5.27 4.67
C LEU A 59 -2.95 -5.34 6.07
N HIS A 60 -3.73 -5.07 7.12
CA HIS A 60 -3.31 -5.23 8.51
C HIS A 60 -2.89 -6.67 8.82
N ALA A 61 -3.66 -7.67 8.38
CA ALA A 61 -3.31 -9.08 8.59
C ALA A 61 -1.96 -9.45 7.94
N ARG A 62 -1.63 -8.85 6.79
CA ARG A 62 -0.32 -9.03 6.14
C ARG A 62 0.81 -8.40 6.97
N LEU A 63 0.61 -7.20 7.49
CA LEU A 63 1.61 -6.50 8.31
C LEU A 63 1.89 -7.23 9.64
N VAL A 64 0.84 -7.72 10.31
CA VAL A 64 0.96 -8.55 11.52
C VAL A 64 1.73 -9.84 11.24
N LYS A 65 1.47 -10.51 10.10
CA LYS A 65 2.22 -11.73 9.70
C LYS A 65 3.71 -11.48 9.56
N HIS A 66 4.11 -10.27 9.18
CA HIS A 66 5.53 -9.88 9.04
C HIS A 66 6.14 -9.34 10.34
N GLY A 67 5.38 -9.29 11.44
CA GLY A 67 5.83 -8.79 12.74
C GLY A 67 6.03 -7.27 12.77
N ARG A 68 5.39 -6.53 11.86
CA ARG A 68 5.54 -5.07 11.74
C ARG A 68 4.40 -4.27 12.35
N GLU A 69 3.33 -4.93 12.78
CA GLU A 69 2.22 -4.38 13.57
C GLU A 69 1.79 -5.41 14.63
N ALA A 70 1.33 -4.95 15.80
CA ALA A 70 1.04 -5.77 16.99
C ALA A 70 -0.40 -5.59 17.46
#